data_AF-A0A2E8G973-F1
#
_entry.id   AF-A0A2E8G973-F1
#
_cell.length_a   1.000
_cell.length_b   1.000
_cell.length_c   1.000
_cell.angle_alpha   90.00
_cell.angle_beta   90.00
_cell.angle_gamma   90.00
#
_symmetry.space_group_name_H-M   'P 1'
#
loop_
_entity.id
_entity.type
_entity.pdbx_description
1 polymer ?
#
loop_
_entity_poly.entity_id
_entity_poly.type
_entity_poly.pdbx_seq_one_letter_code
_entity_poly.pdbx_strand_id
1 'polypeptide(L)'
;MIRGEIPATPKTLSGEEYFDISSSELRYWSICQNEYYSQKVQACLYDEQISINPDGRYTIVTSLPEDRPSNATSDCGIGYLEWAEHGDGFSIIDGREDDLTKSLLIVRNMKPMNGFEQTIQNTETPGDESAVMGEYLPTAQYYTREEFEALGCDAYNSL
;
A
#
# COMPACT_ATOMS: atom_id res chain seq x y z
N MET A 1 9.70 3.30 -0.76
CA MET A 1 8.58 4.01 -1.43
C MET A 1 7.79 2.99 -2.24
N ILE A 2 6.47 3.11 -2.22
CA ILE A 2 5.51 2.25 -2.92
C ILE A 2 4.66 3.16 -3.81
N ARG A 3 4.48 2.77 -5.07
CA ARG A 3 3.73 3.50 -6.10
C ARG A 3 2.78 2.59 -6.85
N GLY A 4 1.59 3.07 -7.19
CA GLY A 4 0.62 2.33 -7.98
C GLY A 4 -0.70 3.08 -8.15
N GLU A 5 -1.68 2.41 -8.75
CA GLU A 5 -3.05 2.89 -8.88
C GLU A 5 -4.00 2.12 -7.95
N ILE A 6 -5.08 2.78 -7.52
CA ILE A 6 -6.17 2.14 -6.79
C ILE A 6 -7.33 1.99 -7.78
N PRO A 7 -7.83 0.76 -8.03
CA PRO A 7 -9.05 0.57 -8.83
C PRO A 7 -10.21 1.37 -8.24
N ALA A 8 -11.14 1.83 -9.07
CA ALA A 8 -12.25 2.65 -8.61
C ALA A 8 -13.05 1.95 -7.49
N THR A 9 -13.14 2.56 -6.32
CA THR A 9 -13.97 2.09 -5.21
C THR A 9 -15.09 3.07 -4.89
N PRO A 10 -16.24 2.60 -4.39
CA PRO A 10 -17.29 3.50 -3.91
C PRO A 10 -16.82 4.24 -2.66
N LYS A 11 -17.28 5.49 -2.49
CA LYS A 11 -17.03 6.26 -1.26
C LYS A 11 -18.10 5.93 -0.23
N THR A 12 -17.68 5.35 0.89
CA THR A 12 -18.58 4.78 1.91
C THR A 12 -18.27 5.28 3.32
N LEU A 13 -17.12 5.93 3.53
CA LEU A 13 -16.67 6.39 4.85
C LEU A 13 -17.65 7.34 5.54
N SER A 14 -18.34 8.20 4.77
CA SER A 14 -19.35 9.12 5.31
C SER A 14 -20.63 8.42 5.79
N GLY A 15 -20.80 7.12 5.52
CA GLY A 15 -21.94 6.33 5.99
C GLY A 15 -23.26 6.67 5.29
N GLU A 16 -23.21 7.12 4.04
CA GLU A 16 -24.39 7.40 3.22
C GLU A 16 -25.27 6.15 3.08
N GLU A 17 -26.59 6.32 3.15
CA GLU A 17 -27.56 5.19 3.03
C GLU A 17 -27.48 4.51 1.65
N TYR A 18 -27.18 5.29 0.61
CA TYR A 18 -26.96 4.83 -0.76
C TYR A 18 -25.73 5.51 -1.33
N PHE A 19 -24.96 4.76 -2.13
CA PHE A 19 -23.78 5.26 -2.82
C PHE A 19 -23.75 4.67 -4.24
N ASP A 20 -23.23 5.44 -5.19
CA ASP A 20 -23.11 5.01 -6.57
C ASP A 20 -21.96 4.01 -6.71
N ILE A 21 -22.27 2.87 -7.32
CA ILE A 21 -21.33 1.77 -7.58
C ILE A 21 -21.18 1.48 -9.07
N SER A 22 -21.80 2.28 -9.94
CA SER A 22 -21.89 2.01 -11.39
C SER A 22 -20.53 2.04 -12.07
N SER A 23 -19.58 2.82 -11.55
CA SER A 23 -18.20 2.92 -12.03
C SER A 23 -17.18 2.21 -11.14
N SER A 24 -17.60 1.56 -10.05
CA SER A 24 -16.67 0.89 -9.16
C SER A 24 -16.11 -0.39 -9.79
N GLU A 25 -14.82 -0.62 -9.61
CA GLU A 25 -14.08 -1.80 -10.06
C GLU A 25 -13.90 -2.79 -8.89
N LEU A 26 -13.80 -2.27 -7.67
CA LEU A 26 -13.75 -3.02 -6.42
C LEU A 26 -14.75 -2.50 -5.40
N ARG A 27 -15.17 -3.38 -4.50
CA ARG A 27 -15.92 -2.95 -3.32
C ARG A 27 -15.05 -2.19 -2.32
N TYR A 28 -13.79 -2.59 -2.16
CA TYR A 28 -12.84 -1.99 -1.24
C TYR A 28 -11.40 -2.39 -1.61
N TRP A 29 -10.45 -1.51 -1.30
CA TRP A 29 -9.02 -1.72 -1.50
C TRP A 29 -8.24 -1.27 -0.26
N SER A 30 -7.20 -2.03 0.11
CA SER A 30 -6.25 -1.60 1.14
C SER A 30 -4.85 -2.16 0.94
N ILE A 31 -3.89 -1.52 1.61
CA ILE A 31 -2.51 -1.98 1.73
C ILE A 31 -2.09 -1.92 3.19
N CYS A 32 -1.48 -2.99 3.69
CA CYS A 32 -1.01 -3.09 5.07
C CYS A 32 0.43 -3.52 5.14
N GLN A 33 1.11 -3.07 6.19
CA GLN A 33 2.38 -3.62 6.64
C GLN A 33 2.12 -4.63 7.77
N ASN A 34 2.81 -5.76 7.69
CA ASN A 34 2.68 -6.89 8.60
C ASN A 34 4.05 -7.45 9.00
N GLU A 35 4.10 -8.10 10.16
CA GLU A 35 5.19 -9.03 10.47
C GLU A 35 5.12 -10.22 9.51
N TYR A 36 6.23 -10.58 8.86
CA TYR A 36 6.23 -11.60 7.79
C TYR A 36 5.87 -13.01 8.30
N TYR A 37 6.37 -13.43 9.45
CA TYR A 37 6.15 -14.76 9.99
C TYR A 37 4.87 -14.82 10.84
N SER A 38 4.73 -13.94 11.82
CA SER A 38 3.56 -13.94 12.73
C SER A 38 2.27 -13.48 12.04
N GLN A 39 2.40 -12.77 10.91
CA GLN A 39 1.32 -12.11 10.18
C GLN A 39 0.61 -11.01 10.98
N LYS A 40 1.14 -10.60 12.14
CA LYS A 40 0.59 -9.49 12.92
C LYS A 40 0.59 -8.21 12.08
N VAL A 41 -0.53 -7.50 12.08
CA VAL A 41 -0.68 -6.24 11.36
C VAL A 41 0.03 -5.13 12.14
N GLN A 42 0.88 -4.36 11.47
CA GLN A 42 1.49 -3.15 12.00
C GLN A 42 0.61 -1.93 11.71
N ALA A 43 0.32 -1.68 10.43
CA ALA A 43 -0.45 -0.53 9.98
C ALA A 43 -1.15 -0.84 8.66
N CYS A 44 -2.24 -0.12 8.38
CA CYS A 44 -2.98 -0.22 7.12
C CYS A 44 -3.39 1.16 6.63
N LEU A 45 -3.43 1.31 5.31
CA LEU A 45 -4.10 2.40 4.61
C LEU A 45 -5.18 1.79 3.71
N TYR A 46 -6.33 2.45 3.64
CA TYR A 46 -7.41 2.07 2.75
C TYR A 46 -7.68 3.14 1.68
N ASP A 47 -8.43 2.74 0.66
CA ASP A 47 -8.83 3.53 -0.50
C ASP A 47 -9.26 4.99 -0.22
N GLU A 48 -10.03 5.26 0.83
CA GLU A 48 -10.45 6.63 1.17
C GLU A 48 -9.46 7.40 2.06
N GLN A 49 -8.37 6.79 2.53
CA GLN A 49 -7.28 7.46 3.27
C GLN A 49 -6.12 7.91 2.39
N ILE A 50 -6.03 7.38 1.17
CA ILE A 50 -4.88 7.59 0.30
C ILE A 50 -5.15 8.72 -0.68
N SER A 51 -4.23 9.68 -0.70
CA SER A 51 -4.20 10.73 -1.71
C SER A 51 -3.75 10.15 -3.05
N ILE A 52 -4.52 10.43 -4.10
CA ILE A 52 -4.12 10.20 -5.48
C ILE A 52 -3.43 11.47 -5.99
N ASN A 53 -2.19 11.34 -6.43
CA ASN A 53 -1.40 12.46 -6.94
C ASN A 53 -1.91 12.89 -8.33
N PRO A 54 -1.52 14.07 -8.83
CA PRO A 54 -1.95 14.56 -10.15
C PRO A 54 -1.61 13.67 -11.34
N ASP A 55 -0.65 12.75 -11.21
CA ASP A 55 -0.30 11.76 -12.23
C ASP A 55 -1.19 10.49 -12.18
N GLY A 56 -2.21 10.47 -11.33
CA GLY A 56 -3.17 9.36 -11.20
C GLY A 56 -2.72 8.25 -10.25
N ARG A 57 -1.54 8.37 -9.63
CA ARG A 57 -0.95 7.32 -8.79
C ARG A 57 -0.85 7.75 -7.34
N TYR A 58 -0.90 6.81 -6.41
CA TYR A 58 -0.54 7.10 -5.02
C TYR A 58 0.96 6.97 -4.79
N THR A 59 1.44 7.62 -3.74
CA THR A 59 2.80 7.42 -3.21
C THR A 59 2.69 7.08 -1.73
N ILE A 60 3.25 5.95 -1.30
CA ILE A 60 3.30 5.55 0.11
C ILE A 60 4.75 5.31 0.51
N VAL A 61 5.15 5.79 1.68
CA VAL A 61 6.44 5.47 2.29
C VAL A 61 6.21 4.47 3.42
N THR A 62 7.07 3.46 3.49
CA THR A 62 7.18 2.59 4.66
C THR A 62 8.59 2.60 5.20
N SER A 63 8.72 2.76 6.51
CA SER A 63 9.97 2.82 7.25
C SER A 63 9.67 2.64 8.75
N LEU A 64 10.70 2.52 9.57
CA LEU A 64 10.56 2.75 11.00
C LEU A 64 10.17 4.23 11.26
N PRO A 65 9.46 4.55 12.36
CA PRO A 65 9.08 5.93 12.70
C PRO A 65 10.23 6.93 12.72
N GLU A 66 11.39 6.54 13.25
CA GLU A 66 12.60 7.36 13.34
C GLU A 66 13.21 7.69 11.98
N ASP A 67 13.00 6.83 10.99
CA ASP A 67 13.53 6.96 9.63
C ASP A 67 12.52 7.60 8.67
N ARG A 68 11.32 7.95 9.15
CA ARG A 68 10.28 8.56 8.32
C ARG A 68 10.79 9.87 7.70
N PRO A 69 10.80 9.98 6.36
CA PRO A 69 11.09 11.24 5.68
C PRO A 69 10.12 12.34 6.11
N SER A 70 10.64 13.55 6.32
CA SER A 70 9.84 14.70 6.77
C SER A 70 8.73 15.12 5.79
N ASN A 71 8.91 14.83 4.50
CA ASN A 71 7.92 15.06 3.44
C ASN A 71 6.92 13.89 3.25
N ALA A 72 7.07 12.77 3.95
CA ALA A 72 6.13 11.65 3.88
C ALA A 72 4.85 11.95 4.71
N THR A 73 4.06 12.92 4.28
CA THR A 73 2.86 13.41 4.96
C THR A 73 1.65 13.45 4.02
N SER A 74 0.45 13.39 4.60
CA SER A 74 -0.82 13.53 3.85
C SER A 74 -0.92 14.86 3.12
N ASP A 75 -0.37 15.94 3.69
CA ASP A 75 -0.36 17.27 3.06
C ASP A 75 0.49 17.29 1.78
N CYS A 76 1.50 16.42 1.68
CA CYS A 76 2.28 16.19 0.46
C CYS A 76 1.71 15.09 -0.44
N GLY A 77 0.50 14.59 -0.16
CA GLY A 77 -0.09 13.48 -0.90
C GLY A 77 0.65 12.14 -0.73
N ILE A 78 1.46 12.01 0.33
CA ILE A 78 2.28 10.83 0.59
C ILE A 78 1.73 10.09 1.81
N GLY A 79 1.22 8.87 1.58
CA GLY A 79 0.81 7.97 2.65
C GLY A 79 2.01 7.45 3.44
N TYR A 80 1.80 7.10 4.70
CA TYR A 80 2.83 6.50 5.55
C TYR A 80 2.32 5.20 6.17
N LEU A 81 3.08 4.12 5.98
CA LEU A 81 2.88 2.83 6.63
C LEU A 81 4.07 2.52 7.50
N GLU A 82 3.87 2.47 8.81
CA GLU A 82 4.93 2.09 9.73
C GLU A 82 5.43 0.67 9.46
N TRP A 83 6.74 0.50 9.38
CA TRP A 83 7.43 -0.79 9.30
C TRP A 83 7.19 -1.59 10.58
N ALA A 84 7.07 -2.91 10.48
CA ALA A 84 6.89 -3.76 11.65
C ALA A 84 8.13 -3.70 12.55
N GLU A 85 7.99 -3.26 13.80
CA GLU A 85 9.10 -3.11 14.75
C GLU A 85 9.88 -4.42 14.94
N HIS A 86 9.19 -5.56 14.91
CA HIS A 86 9.76 -6.89 15.01
C HIS A 86 10.16 -7.50 13.66
N GLY A 87 10.15 -6.72 12.58
CA GLY A 87 10.45 -7.21 11.23
C GLY A 87 9.59 -8.42 10.85
N ASP A 88 10.20 -9.60 10.76
CA ASP A 88 9.48 -10.83 10.46
C ASP A 88 8.67 -11.39 11.65
N GLY A 89 8.94 -10.96 12.88
CA GLY A 89 8.22 -11.44 14.08
C GLY A 89 8.49 -12.91 14.39
N PHE A 90 9.65 -13.44 14.00
CA PHE A 90 9.99 -14.85 14.16
C PHE A 90 10.31 -15.24 15.61
N SER A 91 10.63 -14.27 16.46
CA SER A 91 10.85 -14.43 17.91
C SER A 91 9.63 -14.96 18.68
N ILE A 92 8.45 -15.01 18.07
CA ILE A 92 7.28 -15.72 18.62
C ILE A 92 7.54 -17.22 18.86
N ILE A 93 8.57 -17.78 18.21
CA ILE A 93 9.04 -19.15 18.46
C ILE A 93 10.23 -19.11 19.42
N ASP A 94 10.13 -19.85 20.52
CA ASP A 94 11.21 -20.01 21.49
C ASP A 94 12.56 -20.36 20.82
N GLY A 95 13.58 -19.54 21.09
CA GLY A 95 14.93 -19.72 20.56
C GLY A 95 15.15 -19.20 19.13
N ARG A 96 14.20 -18.44 18.57
CA ARG A 96 14.37 -17.70 17.31
C ARG A 96 14.54 -16.21 17.58
N GLU A 97 15.16 -15.52 16.63
CA GLU A 97 15.35 -14.07 16.64
C GLU A 97 14.62 -13.47 15.44
N ASP A 98 14.17 -12.22 15.61
CA ASP A 98 13.53 -11.44 14.56
C ASP A 98 14.56 -10.98 13.52
N ASP A 99 14.18 -11.04 12.23
CA ASP A 99 14.90 -10.34 11.17
C ASP A 99 14.22 -8.98 10.91
N LEU A 100 14.77 -7.93 11.52
CA LEU A 100 14.23 -6.56 11.44
C LEU A 100 14.22 -6.00 10.02
N THR A 101 14.98 -6.59 9.08
CA THR A 101 15.07 -6.13 7.69
C THR A 101 14.01 -6.74 6.78
N LYS A 102 13.20 -7.66 7.30
CA LYS A 102 12.11 -8.31 6.57
C LYS A 102 10.78 -7.89 7.14
N SER A 103 9.84 -7.55 6.29
CA SER A 103 8.44 -7.30 6.67
C SER A 103 7.58 -7.69 5.46
N LEU A 104 6.26 -7.61 5.61
CA LEU A 104 5.32 -8.08 4.61
C LEU A 104 4.30 -6.99 4.28
N LEU A 105 4.37 -6.50 3.04
CA LEU A 105 3.31 -5.68 2.48
C LEU A 105 2.21 -6.55 1.89
N ILE A 106 0.97 -6.29 2.27
CA ILE A 106 -0.21 -7.01 1.77
C ILE A 106 -1.17 -6.01 1.12
N VAL A 107 -1.38 -6.15 -0.18
CA VAL A 107 -2.46 -5.48 -0.92
C VAL A 107 -3.70 -6.36 -0.92
N ARG A 108 -4.88 -5.78 -0.66
CA ARG A 108 -6.14 -6.51 -0.62
C ARG A 108 -7.15 -5.88 -1.57
N ASN A 109 -7.63 -6.69 -2.51
CA ASN A 109 -8.83 -6.40 -3.30
C ASN A 109 -10.03 -7.08 -2.64
N MET A 110 -11.03 -6.32 -2.23
CA MET A 110 -12.31 -6.90 -1.80
C MET A 110 -13.32 -6.82 -2.95
N LYS A 111 -13.66 -8.00 -3.47
CA LYS A 111 -14.68 -8.27 -4.49
C LYS A 111 -14.55 -7.39 -5.77
N PRO A 112 -14.01 -7.96 -6.86
CA PRO A 112 -14.15 -7.39 -8.19
C PRO A 112 -15.60 -7.22 -8.59
N MET A 113 -15.89 -6.16 -9.34
CA MET A 113 -17.22 -5.85 -9.82
C MET A 113 -17.18 -5.12 -11.16
N ASN A 114 -18.34 -5.00 -11.79
CA ASN A 114 -18.51 -4.38 -13.11
C ASN A 114 -17.56 -4.93 -14.20
N GLY A 115 -17.16 -6.21 -14.09
CA GLY A 115 -16.27 -6.88 -15.04
C GLY A 115 -14.80 -6.47 -14.94
N PHE A 116 -14.37 -5.93 -13.80
CA PHE A 116 -12.96 -5.59 -13.57
C PHE A 116 -12.11 -6.85 -13.42
N GLU A 117 -11.14 -7.04 -14.33
CA GLU A 117 -10.31 -8.26 -14.40
C GLU A 117 -8.87 -8.06 -13.89
N GLN A 118 -8.42 -6.81 -13.68
CA GLN A 118 -7.04 -6.52 -13.24
C GLN A 118 -6.87 -6.63 -11.71
N THR A 119 -7.24 -7.78 -11.16
CA THR A 119 -7.40 -7.98 -9.71
C THR A 119 -6.65 -9.21 -9.21
N ILE A 120 -6.24 -9.20 -7.94
CA ILE A 120 -5.43 -10.30 -7.37
C ILE A 120 -6.12 -11.67 -7.42
N GLN A 121 -7.46 -11.72 -7.45
CA GLN A 121 -8.21 -12.98 -7.57
C GLN A 121 -7.99 -13.71 -8.90
N ASN A 122 -7.49 -13.02 -9.91
CA ASN A 122 -7.21 -13.58 -11.23
C ASN A 122 -5.75 -14.04 -11.38
N THR A 123 -4.93 -13.91 -10.33
CA THR A 123 -3.58 -14.49 -10.29
C THR A 123 -3.67 -15.99 -10.04
N GLU A 124 -2.90 -16.79 -10.77
CA GLU A 124 -2.94 -18.26 -10.69
C GLU A 124 -1.60 -18.85 -10.21
N THR A 125 -0.49 -18.18 -10.54
CA THR A 125 0.86 -18.64 -10.27
C THR A 125 1.72 -17.50 -9.72
N PRO A 126 2.54 -17.74 -8.68
CA PRO A 126 3.45 -16.73 -8.18
C PRO A 126 4.33 -16.16 -9.29
N GLY A 127 4.31 -14.84 -9.47
CA GLY A 127 5.03 -14.12 -10.52
C GLY A 127 4.17 -13.68 -11.71
N ASP A 128 2.91 -14.11 -11.83
CA ASP A 128 2.01 -13.62 -12.89
C ASP A 128 1.32 -12.29 -12.56
N GLU A 129 1.52 -11.76 -11.35
CA GLU A 129 0.76 -10.64 -10.82
C GLU A 129 0.92 -9.39 -11.68
N SER A 130 2.12 -9.16 -12.23
CA SER A 130 2.38 -8.00 -13.10
C SER A 130 1.62 -8.08 -14.41
N ALA A 131 1.43 -9.28 -14.97
CA ALA A 131 0.67 -9.49 -16.20
C ALA A 131 -0.83 -9.39 -15.95
N VAL A 132 -1.31 -9.87 -14.80
CA VAL A 132 -2.73 -9.87 -14.42
C VAL A 132 -3.20 -8.48 -13.99
N MET A 133 -2.49 -7.85 -13.06
CA MET A 133 -2.94 -6.61 -12.41
C MET A 133 -2.47 -5.35 -13.13
N GLY A 134 -1.40 -5.39 -13.93
CA GLY A 134 -0.87 -4.22 -14.62
C GLY A 134 -0.52 -3.09 -13.65
N GLU A 135 -1.02 -1.87 -13.91
CA GLU A 135 -0.76 -0.67 -13.07
C GLU A 135 -1.34 -0.75 -11.65
N TYR A 136 -2.25 -1.69 -11.38
CA TYR A 136 -2.82 -1.91 -10.06
C TYR A 136 -1.96 -2.84 -9.18
N LEU A 137 -0.90 -3.44 -9.72
CA LEU A 137 0.17 -4.04 -8.92
C LEU A 137 1.12 -2.92 -8.46
N PRO A 138 1.25 -2.64 -7.15
CA PRO A 138 2.22 -1.66 -6.72
C PRO A 138 3.64 -2.08 -7.05
N THR A 139 4.44 -1.07 -7.38
CA THR A 139 5.89 -1.17 -7.42
C THR A 139 6.48 -0.63 -6.13
N ALA A 140 7.64 -1.16 -5.72
CA ALA A 140 8.36 -0.67 -4.56
C ALA A 140 9.82 -0.40 -4.93
N GLN A 141 10.36 0.70 -4.40
CA GLN A 141 11.75 1.10 -4.57
C GLN A 141 12.31 1.61 -3.25
N TYR A 142 13.55 1.23 -2.95
CA TYR A 142 14.30 1.74 -1.80
C TYR A 142 14.90 3.11 -2.08
N TYR A 143 14.86 3.96 -1.07
CA TYR A 143 15.48 5.28 -1.01
C TYR A 143 16.13 5.40 0.37
N THR A 144 17.24 6.13 0.49
CA THR A 144 17.59 6.69 1.79
C THR A 144 16.58 7.76 2.20
N ARG A 145 16.57 8.13 3.47
CA ARG A 145 15.73 9.22 3.97
C ARG A 145 16.02 10.52 3.21
N GLU A 146 17.29 10.86 3.05
CA GLU A 146 17.73 12.09 2.40
C GLU A 146 17.38 12.11 0.91
N GLU A 147 17.54 10.97 0.21
CA GLU A 147 17.15 10.85 -1.20
C GLU A 147 15.66 11.09 -1.41
N PHE A 148 14.82 10.56 -0.52
CA PHE A 148 13.37 10.78 -0.62
C PHE A 148 12.97 12.21 -0.21
N GLU A 149 13.58 12.78 0.83
CA GLU A 149 13.35 14.17 1.24
C GLU A 149 13.73 15.16 0.13
N ALA A 150 14.76 14.85 -0.66
CA ALA A 150 15.18 15.67 -1.80
C ALA A 150 14.15 15.73 -2.95
N LEU A 151 13.20 14.79 -3.00
CA LEU A 151 12.08 14.82 -3.97
C LEU A 151 11.04 15.89 -3.64
N GLY A 152 11.06 16.45 -2.44
CA GLY A 152 10.11 17.48 -2.02
C GLY A 152 8.68 16.96 -1.80
N CYS A 153 7.74 17.90 -1.73
CA CYS A 153 6.32 17.63 -1.43
C CYS A 153 5.53 17.21 -2.68
N ASP A 154 6.14 17.37 -3.86
CA ASP A 154 5.60 17.03 -5.18
C ASP A 154 6.42 15.92 -5.84
N ALA A 155 6.84 14.93 -5.03
CA ALA A 155 7.69 13.83 -5.47
C ALA A 155 7.20 13.13 -6.76
N TYR A 156 5.88 13.11 -7.00
CA TYR A 156 5.27 12.57 -8.22
C TYR A 156 5.78 13.22 -9.53
N ASN A 157 6.30 14.45 -9.50
CA ASN A 157 6.91 15.10 -10.68
C ASN A 157 8.28 14.51 -11.06
N SER A 158 8.93 13.82 -10.12
CA SER A 158 10.29 13.29 -10.26
C SER A 158 10.35 11.75 -10.28
N LEU A 159 9.19 11.09 -10.17
CA LEU A 159 9.02 9.64 -10.02
C LEU A 159 8.32 8.99 -11.23
#